data_AF-A0A949DTU4-F1
#
_entry.id   AF-A0A949DTU4-F1
#
_cell.length_a   1.000
_cell.length_b   1.000
_cell.length_c   1.000
_cell.angle_alpha   90.00
_cell.angle_beta   90.00
_cell.angle_gamma   90.00
#
_symmetry.space_group_name_H-M   'P 1'
#
loop_
_entity.id
_entity.type
_entity.pdbx_description
1 polymer ?
#
loop_
_entity_poly.entity_id
_entity_poly.type
_entity_poly.pdbx_seq_one_letter_code
_entity_poly.pdbx_strand_id
1 'polypeptide(L)'
;MITKLNVWLTLPTGEILKAGELAIKVPDSGGALQGQFRYALQFLADPSAFSLDPLHLPMAAESFDADRPHSGVHGVFEDSLPDDWGRRLMARRYRLGRAGQRVPHLLQLLGSQGLRALTYAESEFPPALSAEPSSRHLSEIAILVQRIF
;
A
#
# COMPACT_ATOMS: atom_id res chain seq x y z
N MET A 1 -10.42 15.99 -5.81
CA MET A 1 -10.79 14.62 -5.37
C MET A 1 -9.68 14.10 -4.46
N ILE A 2 -10.01 13.32 -3.43
CA ILE A 2 -9.02 12.74 -2.51
C ILE A 2 -9.20 11.23 -2.58
N THR A 3 -8.12 10.50 -2.82
CA THR A 3 -8.10 9.03 -2.68
C THR A 3 -7.83 8.71 -1.22
N LYS A 4 -8.60 7.80 -0.63
CA LYS A 4 -8.43 7.34 0.75
C LYS A 4 -8.23 5.84 0.77
N LEU A 5 -7.22 5.39 1.50
CA LEU A 5 -6.93 3.97 1.71
C LEU A 5 -6.80 3.73 3.21
N ASN A 6 -7.59 2.79 3.72
CA ASN A 6 -7.35 2.19 5.02
C ASN A 6 -6.13 1.29 4.92
N VAL A 7 -5.21 1.46 5.88
CA VAL A 7 -4.01 0.65 6.03
C VAL A 7 -4.25 -0.34 7.16
N TRP A 8 -4.14 -1.62 6.84
CA TRP A 8 -4.32 -2.74 7.76
C TRP A 8 -2.97 -3.42 8.01
N LEU A 9 -2.66 -3.68 9.27
CA LEU A 9 -1.47 -4.40 9.71
C LEU A 9 -1.86 -5.82 10.11
N THR A 10 -1.20 -6.83 9.54
CA THR A 10 -1.30 -8.22 10.00
C THR A 10 -0.13 -8.52 10.93
N LEU A 11 -0.42 -8.84 12.17
CA LEU A 11 0.57 -9.22 13.17
C LEU A 11 1.06 -10.66 12.95
N PRO A 12 2.22 -11.06 13.51
CA PRO A 12 2.70 -12.44 13.44
C PRO A 12 1.72 -13.47 14.01
N THR A 13 0.83 -13.06 14.91
CA THR A 13 -0.26 -13.87 15.47
C THR A 13 -1.37 -14.17 14.46
N GLY A 14 -1.40 -13.48 13.31
CA GLY A 14 -2.47 -13.54 12.32
C GLY A 14 -3.60 -12.54 12.58
N GLU A 15 -3.55 -11.81 13.70
CA GLU A 15 -4.49 -10.72 13.99
C GLU A 15 -4.32 -9.57 12.99
N ILE A 16 -5.44 -8.95 12.61
CA ILE A 16 -5.47 -7.84 11.65
C ILE A 16 -5.98 -6.60 12.37
N LEU A 17 -5.15 -5.57 12.44
CA LEU A 17 -5.46 -4.29 13.06
C LEU A 17 -5.55 -3.20 12.00
N LYS A 18 -6.52 -2.27 12.15
CA LYS A 18 -6.56 -1.07 11.31
C LYS A 18 -5.47 -0.11 11.79
N ALA A 19 -4.33 -0.07 11.11
CA ALA A 19 -3.22 0.79 11.50
C ALA A 19 -3.57 2.27 11.34
N GLY A 20 -4.24 2.64 10.24
CA GLY A 20 -4.63 4.03 10.01
C GLY A 20 -5.27 4.29 8.65
N GLU A 21 -5.37 5.57 8.31
CA GLU A 21 -5.90 6.05 7.04
C GLU A 21 -4.81 6.84 6.30
N LEU A 22 -4.62 6.50 5.03
CA LEU A 22 -3.78 7.21 4.07
C LEU A 22 -4.69 8.02 3.14
N ALA A 23 -4.51 9.33 3.07
CA ALA A 23 -5.25 10.23 2.19
C ALA A 23 -4.30 10.89 1.18
N ILE A 24 -4.62 10.84 -0.10
CA ILE A 24 -3.80 11.40 -1.18
C ILE A 24 -4.64 12.34 -2.04
N LYS A 25 -4.14 13.56 -2.27
CA LYS A 25 -4.78 14.53 -3.17
C LYS A 25 -4.50 14.17 -4.64
N VAL A 26 -5.36 14.66 -5.54
CA VAL A 26 -5.02 14.68 -6.98
C VAL A 26 -3.69 15.43 -7.15
N PRO A 27 -2.79 14.94 -8.01
CA PRO A 27 -1.56 15.65 -8.26
C PRO A 27 -1.82 17.04 -8.85
N ASP A 28 -0.92 17.97 -8.55
CA ASP A 28 -0.99 19.33 -9.05
C ASP A 28 -0.70 19.42 -10.56
N SER A 29 -0.67 20.65 -11.10
CA SER A 29 -0.36 20.89 -12.52
C SER A 29 1.04 20.42 -12.92
N GLY A 30 1.98 20.33 -11.98
CA GLY A 30 3.32 19.78 -12.17
C GLY A 30 3.39 18.26 -12.02
N GLY A 31 2.30 17.61 -11.62
CA GLY A 31 2.22 16.18 -11.40
C GLY A 31 2.65 15.73 -10.00
N ALA A 32 2.96 16.67 -9.09
CA ALA A 32 3.38 16.35 -7.73
C ALA A 32 2.18 15.90 -6.89
N LEU A 33 2.37 14.82 -6.15
CA LEU A 33 1.39 14.25 -5.23
C LEU A 33 1.60 14.79 -3.82
N GLN A 34 0.52 14.92 -3.07
CA GLN A 34 0.52 15.26 -1.65
C GLN A 34 -0.34 14.25 -0.91
N GLY A 35 0.24 13.55 0.06
CA GLY A 35 -0.50 12.62 0.89
C GLY A 35 -0.20 12.79 2.37
N GLN A 36 -1.12 12.28 3.17
CA GLN A 36 -1.09 12.32 4.63
C GLN A 36 -1.46 10.96 5.17
N PHE A 37 -0.84 10.57 6.28
CA PHE A 37 -1.23 9.40 7.04
C PHE A 37 -1.63 9.79 8.46
N ARG A 38 -2.64 9.10 8.99
CA ARG A 38 -3.05 9.23 10.40
C ARG A 38 -3.33 7.85 10.97
N TYR A 39 -2.73 7.56 12.13
CA TYR A 39 -3.04 6.34 12.87
C TYR A 39 -4.51 6.27 13.30
N ALA A 40 -5.07 5.08 13.33
CA ALA A 40 -6.37 4.87 13.96
C ALA A 40 -6.22 5.00 15.49
N LEU A 41 -7.17 5.64 16.15
CA LEU A 41 -7.13 5.79 17.62
C LEU A 41 -7.14 4.42 18.32
N GLN A 42 -7.84 3.44 17.75
CA GLN A 42 -7.85 2.07 18.26
C GLN A 42 -6.48 1.42 18.16
N PHE A 43 -5.73 1.67 17.09
CA PHE A 43 -4.37 1.18 16.94
C PHE A 43 -3.43 1.80 17.97
N LEU A 44 -3.52 3.12 18.16
CA LEU A 44 -2.71 3.81 19.18
C LEU A 44 -2.97 3.33 20.61
N ALA A 45 -4.18 2.81 20.89
CA ALA A 45 -4.55 2.26 22.18
C ALA A 45 -4.26 0.76 22.32
N ASP A 46 -3.87 0.09 21.23
CA ASP A 46 -3.63 -1.35 21.23
C ASP A 46 -2.25 -1.68 21.83
N PRO A 47 -2.15 -2.59 22.82
CA PRO A 47 -0.87 -2.97 23.43
C PRO A 47 0.14 -3.61 22.47
N SER A 48 -0.32 -4.15 21.34
CA SER A 48 0.52 -4.77 20.31
C SER A 48 0.96 -3.77 19.24
N ALA A 49 0.45 -2.54 19.27
CA ALA A 49 0.79 -1.54 18.27
C ALA A 49 2.20 -0.99 18.43
N PHE A 50 2.77 -0.61 17.29
CA PHE A 50 4.09 -0.02 17.19
C PHE A 50 4.11 0.97 16.03
N SER A 51 5.10 1.87 16.05
CA SER A 51 5.29 2.82 14.96
C SER A 51 5.67 2.09 13.67
N LEU A 52 4.94 2.32 12.59
CA LEU A 52 5.25 1.77 11.27
C LEU A 52 6.57 2.32 10.71
N ASP A 53 6.90 3.56 11.04
CA ASP A 53 8.17 4.22 10.74
C ASP A 53 8.49 5.17 11.91
N PRO A 54 9.37 4.80 12.85
CA PRO A 54 9.64 5.61 14.05
C PRO A 54 10.11 7.04 13.78
N LEU A 55 10.68 7.29 12.60
CA LEU A 55 11.19 8.61 12.25
C LEU A 55 10.10 9.49 11.63
N HIS A 56 9.31 8.95 10.71
CA HIS A 56 8.33 9.74 9.94
C HIS A 56 6.89 9.59 10.44
N LEU A 57 6.59 8.51 11.15
CA LEU A 57 5.28 8.15 11.67
C LEU A 57 5.35 7.74 13.16
N PRO A 58 5.83 8.59 14.08
CA PRO A 58 5.81 8.29 15.50
C PRO A 58 4.38 8.03 15.99
N MET A 59 4.23 7.26 17.08
CA MET A 59 2.93 6.89 17.65
C MET A 59 2.21 8.10 18.25
N ALA A 60 1.53 8.90 17.42
CA ALA A 60 0.75 10.06 17.82
C ALA A 60 -0.56 10.18 17.02
N ALA A 61 -1.54 10.88 17.61
CA ALA A 61 -2.89 11.04 17.06
C ALA A 61 -3.01 12.15 16.00
N GLU A 62 -1.88 12.73 15.59
CA GLU A 62 -1.82 13.76 14.55
C GLU A 62 -1.78 13.16 13.12
N SER A 63 -1.81 14.04 12.11
CA SER A 63 -1.65 13.64 10.71
C SER A 63 -0.24 13.98 10.24
N PHE A 64 0.39 13.05 9.54
CA PHE A 64 1.76 13.16 9.06
C PHE A 64 1.77 13.36 7.55
N ASP A 65 2.29 14.49 7.10
CA ASP A 65 2.51 14.78 5.68
C ASP A 65 3.63 13.91 5.10
N ALA A 66 3.43 13.38 3.91
CA ALA A 66 4.46 12.68 3.16
C ALA A 66 5.31 13.68 2.37
N ASP A 67 6.57 13.86 2.76
CA ASP A 67 7.54 14.72 2.04
C ASP A 67 8.15 14.01 0.81
N ARG A 68 7.28 13.48 -0.05
CA ARG A 68 7.65 12.68 -1.23
C ARG A 68 6.76 13.02 -2.42
N PRO A 69 7.00 14.13 -3.13
CA PRO A 69 6.10 14.61 -4.18
C PRO A 69 5.94 13.66 -5.38
N HIS A 70 6.87 12.71 -5.58
CA HIS A 70 6.77 11.73 -6.66
C HIS A 70 5.87 10.54 -6.31
N SER A 71 5.93 10.04 -5.07
CA SER A 71 5.12 8.90 -4.61
C SER A 71 3.80 9.34 -3.95
N GLY A 72 3.80 10.49 -3.28
CA GLY A 72 2.68 11.03 -2.52
C GLY A 72 2.40 10.30 -1.22
N VAL A 73 3.29 9.41 -0.78
CA VAL A 73 3.09 8.55 0.41
C VAL A 73 4.42 8.39 1.16
N HIS A 74 4.34 8.10 2.46
CA HIS A 74 5.51 7.74 3.28
C HIS A 74 6.23 6.50 2.73
N GLY A 75 7.56 6.44 2.89
CA GLY A 75 8.40 5.39 2.31
C GLY A 75 7.95 3.97 2.70
N VAL A 76 7.60 3.78 3.98
CA VAL A 76 7.10 2.49 4.50
C VAL A 76 5.92 1.92 3.72
N PHE A 77 5.05 2.77 3.15
CA PHE A 77 3.94 2.29 2.34
C PHE A 77 4.40 1.93 0.93
N GLU A 78 5.29 2.73 0.34
CA GLU A 78 5.87 2.45 -0.97
C GLU A 78 6.67 1.13 -0.98
N ASP A 79 7.31 0.77 0.14
CA ASP A 79 8.07 -0.48 0.31
C ASP A 79 7.21 -1.75 0.18
N SER A 80 5.88 -1.63 0.27
CA SER A 80 4.98 -2.76 0.00
C SER A 80 4.83 -3.07 -1.49
N LEU A 81 5.16 -2.12 -2.36
CA LEU A 81 5.13 -2.34 -3.80
C LEU A 81 6.35 -3.16 -4.25
N PRO A 82 6.22 -3.96 -5.31
CA PRO A 82 7.38 -4.58 -5.91
C PRO A 82 8.34 -3.52 -6.49
N ASP A 83 9.53 -3.97 -6.87
CA ASP A 83 10.50 -3.17 -7.60
C ASP A 83 9.95 -2.66 -8.96
N ASP A 84 10.75 -1.85 -9.65
CA ASP A 84 10.37 -1.27 -10.94
C ASP A 84 9.97 -2.32 -11.99
N TRP A 85 10.57 -3.51 -11.95
CA TRP A 85 10.20 -4.60 -12.87
C TRP A 85 8.81 -5.15 -12.53
N GLY A 86 8.52 -5.41 -11.26
CA GLY A 86 7.19 -5.85 -10.82
C GLY A 86 6.11 -4.79 -11.02
N ARG A 87 6.42 -3.49 -10.81
CA ARG A 87 5.49 -2.39 -11.11
C ARG A 87 5.15 -2.34 -12.60
N ARG A 88 6.12 -2.57 -13.50
CA ARG A 88 5.86 -2.70 -14.94
C ARG A 88 4.99 -3.91 -15.27
N LEU A 89 5.18 -5.03 -14.58
CA LEU A 89 4.34 -6.21 -14.76
C LEU A 89 2.89 -5.95 -14.31
N MET A 90 2.70 -5.30 -13.16
CA MET A 90 1.38 -4.84 -12.70
C MET A 90 0.74 -3.91 -13.74
N ALA A 91 1.48 -2.91 -14.23
CA ALA A 91 0.98 -1.98 -15.25
C ALA A 91 0.49 -2.70 -16.52
N ARG A 92 1.22 -3.72 -16.99
CA ARG A 92 0.79 -4.54 -18.15
C ARG A 92 -0.42 -5.41 -17.81
N ARG A 93 -0.38 -6.11 -16.66
CA ARG A 93 -1.43 -7.04 -16.23
C ARG A 93 -2.79 -6.37 -16.05
N TYR A 94 -2.80 -5.13 -15.57
CA TYR A 94 -4.00 -4.32 -15.36
C TYR A 94 -4.22 -3.26 -16.47
N ARG A 95 -3.40 -3.27 -17.53
CA ARG A 95 -3.50 -2.35 -18.69
C ARG A 95 -3.51 -0.87 -18.29
N LEU A 96 -2.63 -0.50 -17.36
CA LEU A 96 -2.58 0.85 -16.78
C LEU A 96 -1.87 1.85 -17.70
N GLY A 97 -2.55 2.96 -18.00
CA GLY A 97 -1.90 4.15 -18.56
C GLY A 97 -1.01 4.86 -17.52
N ARG A 98 -0.25 5.88 -17.94
CA ARG A 98 0.72 6.58 -17.06
C ARG A 98 0.12 7.07 -15.73
N ALA A 99 -1.08 7.66 -15.76
CA ALA A 99 -1.74 8.14 -14.56
C ALA A 99 -2.08 7.01 -13.57
N GLY A 100 -2.36 5.80 -14.09
CA GLY A 100 -2.67 4.62 -13.27
C GLY A 100 -1.43 3.93 -12.70
N GLN A 101 -0.22 4.33 -13.08
CA GLN A 101 1.02 3.75 -12.56
C GLN A 101 1.58 4.49 -11.34
N ARG A 102 0.84 5.48 -10.81
CA ARG A 102 1.22 6.21 -9.60
C ARG A 102 1.11 5.31 -8.38
N VAL A 103 2.01 5.52 -7.42
CA VAL A 103 2.12 4.71 -6.19
C VAL A 103 0.79 4.51 -5.47
N PRO A 104 -0.06 5.52 -5.23
CA PRO A 104 -1.33 5.32 -4.51
C PRO A 104 -2.27 4.34 -5.20
N HIS A 105 -2.34 4.38 -6.54
CA HIS A 105 -3.18 3.47 -7.30
C HIS A 105 -2.58 2.06 -7.36
N LEU A 106 -1.25 1.95 -7.40
CA LEU A 106 -0.58 0.65 -7.31
C LEU A 106 -0.78 0.00 -5.93
N LEU A 107 -0.77 0.77 -4.84
CA LEU A 107 -1.07 0.27 -3.50
C LEU A 107 -2.50 -0.23 -3.39
N GLN A 108 -3.45 0.52 -3.96
CA GLN A 108 -4.85 0.09 -4.05
C GLN A 108 -5.00 -1.22 -4.84
N LEU A 109 -4.31 -1.35 -5.98
CA LEU A 109 -4.34 -2.57 -6.80
C LEU A 109 -3.64 -3.75 -6.12
N LEU A 110 -2.58 -3.49 -5.36
CA LEU A 110 -1.88 -4.49 -4.57
C LEU A 110 -2.84 -5.12 -3.55
N GLY A 111 -3.63 -4.29 -2.85
CA GLY A 111 -4.63 -4.77 -1.91
C GLY A 111 -4.03 -5.78 -0.93
N SER A 112 -4.69 -6.92 -0.75
CA SER A 112 -4.24 -8.04 0.10
C SER A 112 -3.30 -9.03 -0.60
N GLN A 113 -2.89 -8.76 -1.85
CA GLN A 113 -2.05 -9.65 -2.66
C GLN A 113 -0.54 -9.42 -2.45
N GLY A 114 -0.16 -8.42 -1.64
CA GLY A 114 1.23 -8.07 -1.36
C GLY A 114 1.88 -8.91 -0.26
N LEU A 115 3.04 -8.44 0.20
CA LEU A 115 3.69 -9.01 1.39
C LEU A 115 2.80 -8.72 2.60
N ARG A 116 2.30 -9.79 3.23
CA ARG A 116 1.13 -9.83 4.12
C ARG A 116 1.13 -8.90 5.34
N ALA A 117 2.23 -8.21 5.63
CA ALA A 117 2.31 -7.29 6.76
C ALA A 117 1.35 -6.11 6.61
N LEU A 118 1.32 -5.45 5.45
CA LEU A 118 0.46 -4.30 5.21
C LEU A 118 -0.53 -4.58 4.08
N THR A 119 -1.77 -4.13 4.25
CA THR A 119 -2.80 -4.21 3.23
C THR A 119 -3.50 -2.86 3.07
N TYR A 120 -3.86 -2.51 1.83
CA TYR A 120 -4.46 -1.24 1.46
C TYR A 120 -5.84 -1.45 0.86
N ALA A 121 -6.88 -0.85 1.43
CA ALA A 121 -8.24 -1.01 0.91
C ALA A 121 -9.08 0.24 1.16
N GLU A 122 -10.07 0.49 0.31
CA GLU A 122 -11.11 1.51 0.59
C GLU A 122 -12.15 1.00 1.60
N SER A 123 -12.14 -0.30 1.91
CA SER A 123 -13.05 -0.95 2.86
C SER A 123 -12.75 -0.56 4.30
N GLU A 124 -13.81 -0.30 5.07
CA GLU A 124 -13.76 -0.15 6.54
C GLU A 124 -13.63 -1.48 7.29
N PHE A 125 -13.83 -2.60 6.61
CA PHE A 125 -13.63 -3.94 7.16
C PHE A 125 -12.26 -4.49 6.76
N PRO A 126 -11.63 -5.30 7.63
CA PRO A 126 -10.38 -5.94 7.32
C PRO A 126 -10.57 -6.78 6.04
N PRO A 127 -9.67 -6.65 5.06
CA PRO A 127 -9.76 -7.44 3.85
C PRO A 127 -9.57 -8.91 4.19
N ALA A 128 -10.33 -9.77 3.53
CA ALA A 128 -10.09 -11.20 3.61
C ALA A 128 -8.63 -11.45 3.16
N LEU A 129 -7.82 -12.00 4.06
CA LEU A 129 -6.52 -12.50 3.68
C LEU A 129 -6.78 -13.55 2.60
N SER A 130 -6.24 -13.35 1.40
CA SER A 130 -6.23 -14.43 0.43
C SER A 130 -5.54 -15.62 1.08
N ALA A 131 -6.09 -16.82 0.88
CA ALA A 131 -5.44 -18.07 1.28
C ALA A 131 -3.95 -18.01 0.92
N GLU A 132 -3.11 -18.67 1.74
CA GLU A 132 -1.67 -18.90 1.48
C GLU A 132 -1.40 -18.80 -0.01
N PRO A 133 -0.50 -17.91 -0.48
CA PRO A 133 -0.29 -17.73 -1.91
C PRO A 133 -0.10 -19.12 -2.46
N SER A 134 -1.10 -19.63 -3.19
CA SER A 134 -1.11 -20.99 -3.67
C SER A 134 0.09 -21.04 -4.56
N SER A 135 1.21 -21.57 -4.07
CA SER A 135 2.56 -21.28 -4.53
C SER A 135 2.48 -21.12 -6.03
N ARG A 136 2.43 -19.87 -6.53
CA ARG A 136 2.02 -19.68 -7.93
C ARG A 136 3.07 -20.44 -8.69
N HIS A 137 2.63 -21.50 -9.34
CA HIS A 137 3.50 -22.56 -9.80
C HIS A 137 4.52 -21.84 -10.69
N LEU A 138 5.82 -21.95 -10.42
CA LEU A 138 6.87 -21.16 -11.10
C LEU A 138 6.72 -21.18 -12.64
N SER A 139 6.07 -22.23 -13.16
CA SER A 139 5.61 -22.36 -14.54
C SER A 139 4.70 -21.22 -15.05
N GLU A 140 3.76 -20.69 -14.26
CA GLU A 140 2.92 -19.55 -14.66
C GLU A 140 3.72 -18.26 -14.75
N ILE A 141 4.66 -18.04 -13.82
CA ILE A 141 5.60 -16.91 -13.88
C ILE A 141 6.48 -17.05 -15.12
N ALA A 142 6.97 -18.26 -15.42
CA ALA A 142 7.77 -18.53 -16.61
C ALA A 142 7.01 -18.23 -17.91
N ILE A 143 5.71 -18.59 -17.99
CA ILE A 143 4.86 -18.26 -19.14
C ILE A 143 4.67 -16.75 -19.30
N LEU A 144 4.53 -16.01 -18.19
CA LEU A 144 4.42 -14.56 -18.24
C LEU A 144 5.73 -13.90 -18.69
N VAL A 145 6.89 -14.40 -18.26
CA VAL A 145 8.21 -13.92 -18.72
C VAL A 145 8.38 -14.12 -20.23
N GLN A 146 7.94 -15.26 -20.78
CA GLN A 146 7.96 -15.53 -22.22
C GLN A 146 7.05 -14.61 -23.05
N ARG A 147 6.18 -13.82 -22.43
CA ARG A 147 5.34 -12.80 -23.11
C ARG A 147 5.89 -11.40 -22.91
N ILE A 148 6.93 -11.24 -22.10
CA ILE A 148 7.62 -9.97 -21.82
C ILE A 148 8.84 -9.78 -22.74
N PHE A 149 9.46 -10.88 -23.17
CA PHE A 149 10.51 -10.95 -24.20
C PHE A 149 9.98 -11.61 -25.47
#